data_AF-A0A0F5JSZ1-F1
#
_entry.id   AF-A0A0F5JSZ1-F1
#
_cell.length_a   1.000
_cell.length_b   1.000
_cell.length_c   1.000
_cell.angle_alpha   90.00
_cell.angle_beta   90.00
_cell.angle_gamma   90.00
#
_symmetry.space_group_name_H-M   'P 1'
#
loop_
_entity.id
_entity.type
_entity.pdbx_description
1 polymer ?
#
loop_
_entity_poly.entity_id
_entity_poly.type
_entity_poly.pdbx_seq_one_letter_code
_entity_poly.pdbx_strand_id
1 'polypeptide(L)' 'MTNARDRRHAVELVNAARCDGARLERACAEMRIGLNTYRRWSAGGEDGRANAVHGKPSHALSQAERDAVLQTC' A
#
# COMPACT_ATOMS: atom_id res chain seq x y z
N MET A 1 2.96 0.37 6.51
CA MET A 1 2.52 -0.17 5.19
C MET A 1 3.49 -1.28 4.79
N THR A 2 3.00 -2.38 4.20
CA THR A 2 3.85 -3.50 3.76
C THR A 2 4.72 -3.06 2.58
N ASN A 3 6.05 -3.20 2.70
CA ASN A 3 7.00 -2.75 1.69
C ASN A 3 6.89 -3.59 0.39
N ALA A 4 7.44 -3.10 -0.73
CA ALA A 4 7.31 -3.79 -2.02
C ALA A 4 7.92 -5.20 -2.05
N ARG A 5 9.01 -5.44 -1.31
CA ARG A 5 9.67 -6.75 -1.21
C ARG A 5 8.80 -7.75 -0.47
N ASP A 6 8.24 -7.36 0.67
CA ASP A 6 7.37 -8.20 1.50
C ASP A 6 6.10 -8.59 0.73
N ARG A 7 5.55 -7.68 -0.09
CA ARG A 7 4.40 -7.97 -0.95
C ARG A 7 4.71 -9.04 -1.99
N ARG A 8 5.87 -8.94 -2.66
CA ARG A 8 6.32 -9.94 -3.64
C ARG A 8 6.51 -11.30 -2.98
N HIS A 9 7.20 -11.31 -1.83
CA HIS A 9 7.43 -12.53 -1.08
C HIS A 9 6.12 -13.20 -0.60
N ALA A 10 5.14 -12.40 -0.15
CA ALA A 10 3.84 -12.93 0.23
C ALA A 10 3.11 -13.57 -0.96
N VAL A 11 3.18 -12.98 -2.16
CA VAL A 11 2.61 -13.55 -3.38
C VAL A 11 3.29 -14.87 -3.74
N GLU A 12 4.62 -14.95 -3.65
CA GLU A 12 5.38 -16.18 -3.88
C GLU A 12 4.96 -17.30 -2.94
N LEU A 13 4.83 -17.03 -1.64
CA LEU A 13 4.41 -18.00 -0.63
C LEU A 13 2.97 -18.50 -0.88
N VAL A 14 2.04 -17.59 -1.20
CA VAL A 14 0.66 -17.98 -1.51
C VAL A 14 0.59 -18.82 -2.80
N ASN A 15 1.41 -18.50 -3.80
CA ASN A 15 1.48 -19.28 -5.04
C ASN A 15 2.07 -20.67 -4.79
N ALA A 16 3.14 -20.78 -4.00
CA ALA A 16 3.73 -22.07 -3.62
C ALA A 16 2.72 -22.96 -2.88
N ALA A 17 2.05 -22.42 -1.85
CA ALA A 17 1.02 -23.16 -1.12
C ALA A 17 -0.13 -23.62 -2.03
N ARG A 18 -0.49 -22.81 -3.02
CA ARG A 18 -1.52 -23.18 -4.00
C ARG A 18 -1.05 -24.30 -4.94
N CYS A 19 0.21 -24.29 -5.36
CA CYS A 19 0.81 -25.40 -6.12
C CYS A 19 0.80 -26.70 -5.31
N ASP A 20 1.00 -26.61 -4.01
CA ASP A 20 0.92 -27.75 -3.07
C ASP A 20 -0.53 -28.18 -2.76
N GLY A 21 -1.53 -27.56 -3.39
CA GLY A 21 -2.94 -27.93 -3.30
C GLY A 21 -3.77 -27.12 -2.30
N ALA A 22 -3.20 -26.10 -1.65
CA ALA A 22 -3.96 -25.25 -0.73
C ALA A 22 -5.00 -24.40 -1.48
N ARG A 23 -6.17 -24.22 -0.86
CA ARG A 23 -7.16 -23.24 -1.34
C ARG A 23 -6.60 -21.83 -1.17
N LEU A 24 -6.73 -21.01 -2.21
CA LEU A 24 -6.22 -19.63 -2.22
C LEU A 24 -6.70 -18.81 -1.01
N GLU A 25 -7.97 -18.94 -0.63
CA GLU A 25 -8.53 -18.25 0.53
C GLU A 25 -7.84 -18.66 1.84
N ARG A 26 -7.54 -19.95 2.02
CA ARG A 26 -6.84 -20.47 3.21
C ARG A 26 -5.39 -19.99 3.26
N ALA A 27 -4.69 -20.02 2.12
CA ALA A 27 -3.31 -19.54 2.02
C ALA A 27 -3.21 -18.03 2.32
N CYS A 28 -4.14 -17.22 1.80
CA CYS A 28 -4.24 -15.80 2.12
C CYS A 28 -4.56 -15.55 3.60
N ALA A 29 -5.47 -16.34 4.18
CA ALA A 29 -5.85 -16.21 5.58
C ALA A 29 -4.69 -16.49 6.55
N GLU A 30 -3.85 -17.48 6.25
CA GLU A 30 -2.65 -17.80 7.05
C GLU A 30 -1.67 -16.61 7.08
N MET A 31 -1.48 -15.97 5.94
CA MET A 31 -0.67 -14.75 5.80
C MET A 31 -1.36 -13.49 6.34
N ARG A 32 -2.58 -13.62 6.91
CA ARG A 32 -3.43 -12.53 7.41
C ARG A 32 -3.68 -11.43 6.37
N ILE A 33 -3.77 -11.81 5.09
CA ILE A 33 -4.11 -10.90 4.01
C ILE A 33 -5.47 -11.28 3.39
N GLY A 34 -6.23 -10.26 2.98
CA GLY A 34 -7.47 -10.47 2.26
C GLY A 34 -7.23 -10.94 0.83
N LEU A 35 -8.22 -11.62 0.24
CA LEU A 35 -8.16 -12.11 -1.14
C LEU A 35 -7.93 -10.97 -2.15
N ASN A 36 -8.58 -9.82 -1.95
CA ASN A 36 -8.39 -8.63 -2.77
C ASN A 36 -6.98 -8.05 -2.63
N THR A 37 -6.38 -8.14 -1.45
CA THR A 37 -4.99 -7.71 -1.22
C THR A 37 -4.02 -8.59 -2.00
N TYR A 38 -4.18 -9.92 -1.93
CA TYR A 38 -3.40 -10.85 -2.76
C TYR A 38 -3.59 -10.56 -4.25
N ARG A 39 -4.83 -10.45 -4.73
CA ARG A 39 -5.13 -10.17 -6.16
C ARG A 39 -4.47 -8.87 -6.62
N ARG A 40 -4.55 -7.82 -5.80
CA ARG A 40 -3.92 -6.53 -6.11
C ARG A 40 -2.40 -6.63 -6.15
N TRP A 41 -1.77 -7.36 -5.22
CA TRP A 41 -0.32 -7.57 -5.23
C TRP A 41 0.12 -8.46 -6.40
N SER A 42 -0.66 -9.49 -6.72
CA SER A 42 -0.41 -10.41 -7.83
C SER A 42 -0.62 -9.78 -9.21
N ALA A 43 -1.49 -8.78 -9.33
CA ALA A 43 -1.65 -7.99 -10.56
C ALA A 43 -0.42 -7.12 -10.86
N GLY A 44 0.51 -7.00 -9.91
CA GLY A 44 1.68 -6.15 -10.01
C GLY A 44 1.39 -4.69 -9.70
N GLY A 45 2.38 -3.84 -9.95
CA GLY A 45 2.34 -2.42 -9.63
C GLY A 45 3.09 -2.07 -8.35
N GLU A 46 3.65 -0.87 -8.34
CA GLU A 46 4.32 -0.31 -7.17
C GLU A 46 3.36 0.52 -6.33
N ASP A 47 3.79 0.84 -5.11
CA ASP A 47 3.01 1.73 -4.26
C ASP A 47 3.12 3.17 -4.80
N GLY A 48 2.09 3.62 -5.52
CA GLY A 48 2.09 4.94 -6.13
C GLY A 48 2.02 6.11 -5.14
N ARG A 49 1.83 5.86 -3.83
CA ARG A 49 1.64 6.92 -2.83
C ARG A 49 2.85 7.81 -2.64
N ALA A 50 4.06 7.26 -2.74
CA ALA A 50 5.30 8.04 -2.58
C ALA A 50 5.56 8.96 -3.78
N ASN A 51 5.21 8.50 -4.99
CA ASN A 51 5.44 9.22 -6.24
C ASN A 51 4.19 9.98 -6.72
N ALA A 52 3.14 10.06 -5.89
CA ALA A 52 1.92 10.75 -6.24
C ALA A 52 2.20 12.26 -6.37
N VAL A 53 2.05 12.78 -7.58
CA VAL A 53 2.17 14.22 -7.83
C VAL A 53 0.90 14.90 -7.31
N HIS A 54 1.02 15.58 -6.19
CA HIS A 54 -0.06 16.40 -5.64
C HIS A 54 0.12 17.85 -6.09
N GLY A 55 -0.81 18.35 -6.90
CA GLY A 55 -0.87 19.79 -7.21
C GLY A 55 -1.21 20.60 -5.96
N LYS A 56 -0.70 21.83 -5.87
CA LYS A 56 -1.06 22.74 -4.77
C LYS A 56 -2.56 23.04 -4.84
N PRO A 57 -3.36 22.74 -3.80
CA PRO A 57 -4.78 23.07 -3.81
C PRO A 57 -4.99 24.59 -3.82
N SER A 58 -6.11 25.05 -4.39
CA SER A 58 -6.48 26.48 -4.50
C SER A 58 -6.51 27.18 -3.14
N HIS A 59 -6.87 26.46 -2.09
CA HIS A 59 -6.98 26.95 -0.71
C HIS A 59 -5.75 26.60 0.14
N ALA A 60 -4.62 26.26 -0.47
CA ALA A 60 -3.39 26.02 0.27
C ALA A 60 -2.90 27.31 0.91
N LEU A 61 -2.67 27.26 2.23
CA LEU A 61 -2.09 28.37 2.99
C LEU A 61 -0.87 28.96 2.26
N SER A 62 -0.85 30.28 2.19
CA SER A 62 0.32 31.08 1.87
C SER A 62 1.39 30.92 2.96
N GLN A 63 2.63 31.33 2.64
CA GLN A 63 3.71 31.26 3.61
C GLN A 63 3.43 32.16 4.83
N ALA A 64 2.87 33.35 4.60
CA ALA A 64 2.49 34.27 5.66
C ALA A 64 1.43 33.68 6.61
N GLU A 65 0.42 32.98 6.09
CA GLU A 65 -0.58 32.31 6.91
C GLU A 65 0.00 31.13 7.70
N ARG A 66 0.95 30.39 7.13
CA ARG A 66 1.67 29.32 7.84
C ARG A 66 2.48 29.88 9.01
N ASP A 67 3.18 30.99 8.79
CA ASP A 67 4.00 31.63 9.82
C ASP A 67 3.11 32.19 10.94
N ALA A 68 1.95 32.77 10.62
CA ALA A 68 0.97 33.23 11.61
C ALA A 68 0.45 32.08 12.50
N VAL A 69 0.17 30.91 11.93
CA VAL A 69 -0.21 29.71 12.71
C VAL A 69 0.93 29.27 13.63
N LEU A 70 2.17 29.24 13.14
CA LEU A 70 3.33 28.85 13.94
C LEU A 70 3.65 29.82 15.08
N GLN A 71 3.34 31.11 14.93
CA GLN A 71 3.52 32.11 15.99
C GLN A 71 2.40 32.09 17.04
N THR A 72 1.26 31.46 16.75
CA THR A 72 0.09 31.41 17.65
C THR A 72 0.11 30.17 18.56
N CYS A 73 0.83 29.10 18.17
CA CYS A 73 1.01 27.87 18.96
C CYS A 73 2.26 27.94 19.85
#